data_AF-A0A3D5JTL2-F1
#
_entry.id   AF-A0A3D5JTL2-F1
#
_cell.length_a   1.000
_cell.length_b   1.000
_cell.length_c   1.000
_cell.angle_alpha   90.00
_cell.angle_beta   90.00
_cell.angle_gamma   90.00
#
_symmetry.space_group_name_H-M   'P 1'
#
loop_
_entity.id
_entity.type
_entity.pdbx_description
1 polymer ?
#
loop_
_entity_poly.entity_id
_entity_poly.type
_entity_poly.pdbx_seq_one_letter_code
_entity_poly.pdbx_strand_id
1 'polypeptide(L)'
;MTQNRQDRQAPQRVAMAPGVPTRVLAAKVLAQVIGRGRSLKAELGKALPELDDSRDRALLEALCFAVLRRRGAYDAALAQWMQRPLSVREDELRALLLVGFAQLDALELPAHAALSATVDAARAMGRERQAGMVNALLRRAQREGIPQRPAREAFPDWMADKIEQDWPEQAEAVFSASLVAAPLWLRVNRQHGSREAMLAQLAAAGIAA
;
A
#
# COMPACT_ATOMS: atom_id res chain seq x y z
N MET A 1 -45.80 -6.69 36.40
CA MET A 1 -45.61 -6.79 34.94
C MET A 1 -44.32 -6.08 34.59
N THR A 2 -43.40 -6.87 34.05
CA THR A 2 -41.98 -6.64 33.84
C THR A 2 -41.74 -5.79 32.60
N GLN A 3 -40.98 -4.70 32.70
CA GLN A 3 -40.36 -4.07 31.54
C GLN A 3 -38.93 -3.70 31.86
N ASN A 4 -38.08 -4.71 31.72
CA ASN A 4 -36.63 -4.60 31.75
C ASN A 4 -36.18 -4.19 30.32
N ARG A 5 -36.09 -2.89 30.05
CA ARG A 5 -35.40 -2.38 28.86
C ARG A 5 -33.91 -2.49 29.13
N GLN A 6 -33.31 -3.60 28.70
CA GLN A 6 -31.86 -3.70 28.58
C GLN A 6 -31.42 -2.80 27.43
N ASP A 7 -30.79 -1.69 27.79
CA ASP A 7 -29.97 -0.88 26.88
C ASP A 7 -28.91 -1.80 26.25
N ARG A 8 -29.11 -2.13 24.98
CA ARG A 8 -28.05 -2.72 24.14
C ARG A 8 -27.01 -1.64 23.91
N GLN A 9 -25.98 -1.61 24.77
CA GLN A 9 -24.76 -0.85 24.50
C GLN A 9 -24.22 -1.26 23.12
N ALA A 10 -24.09 -0.27 22.23
CA ALA A 10 -23.36 -0.43 20.99
C ALA A 10 -21.92 -0.91 21.31
N PRO A 11 -21.33 -1.82 20.53
CA PRO A 11 -19.99 -2.31 20.80
C PRO A 11 -19.01 -1.13 20.81
N GLN A 12 -18.39 -0.89 21.96
CA GLN A 12 -17.32 0.09 22.11
C GLN A 12 -16.21 -0.29 21.13
N ARG A 13 -15.96 0.56 20.12
CA ARG A 13 -14.76 0.45 19.27
C ARG A 13 -13.56 0.60 20.20
N VAL A 14 -12.86 -0.50 20.48
CA VAL A 14 -11.56 -0.46 21.14
C VAL A 14 -10.70 0.53 20.36
N ALA A 15 -10.25 1.60 21.01
CA ALA A 15 -9.42 2.62 20.38
C ALA A 15 -8.13 1.95 19.88
N MET A 16 -7.99 1.85 18.56
CA MET A 16 -6.83 1.24 17.94
C MET A 16 -5.63 2.18 18.04
N ALA A 17 -4.42 1.62 18.19
CA ALA A 17 -3.21 2.43 18.21
C ALA A 17 -3.05 3.26 16.91
N PRO A 18 -2.39 4.43 16.98
CA PRO A 18 -2.22 5.29 15.82
C PRO A 18 -1.64 4.56 14.61
N GLY A 19 -2.17 4.84 13.42
CA GLY A 19 -1.74 4.23 12.17
C GLY A 19 -2.20 2.79 11.93
N VAL A 20 -2.70 2.06 12.94
CA VAL A 20 -3.24 0.70 12.78
C VAL A 20 -4.48 0.69 11.86
N PRO A 21 -5.48 1.59 12.01
CA PRO A 21 -6.62 1.65 11.10
C PRO A 21 -6.21 1.78 9.63
N THR A 22 -5.19 2.59 9.36
CA THR A 22 -4.62 2.83 8.02
C THR A 22 -4.08 1.53 7.40
N ARG A 23 -3.35 0.70 8.17
CA ARG A 23 -2.81 -0.59 7.67
C ARG A 23 -3.92 -1.62 7.44
N VAL A 24 -4.92 -1.65 8.32
CA VAL A 24 -6.09 -2.53 8.17
C VAL A 24 -6.88 -2.16 6.90
N LEU A 25 -7.11 -0.87 6.67
CA LEU A 25 -7.78 -0.41 5.45
C LEU A 25 -6.94 -0.70 4.20
N ALA A 26 -5.63 -0.48 4.23
CA ALA A 26 -4.75 -0.81 3.12
C ALA A 26 -4.82 -2.31 2.77
N ALA A 27 -4.75 -3.19 3.78
CA ALA A 27 -4.86 -4.63 3.57
C ALA A 27 -6.21 -5.04 2.94
N LYS A 28 -7.31 -4.45 3.40
CA LYS A 28 -8.65 -4.68 2.83
C LYS A 28 -8.77 -4.22 1.37
N VAL A 29 -8.33 -2.99 1.08
CA VAL A 29 -8.33 -2.42 -0.28
C VAL A 29 -7.50 -3.31 -1.21
N LEU A 30 -6.29 -3.67 -0.80
CA LEU A 30 -5.38 -4.49 -1.59
C LEU A 30 -5.89 -5.91 -1.80
N ALA A 31 -6.58 -6.51 -0.82
CA ALA A 31 -7.23 -7.81 -1.00
C ALA A 31 -8.33 -7.76 -2.08
N GLN A 32 -9.11 -6.67 -2.16
CA GLN A 32 -10.10 -6.49 -3.23
C GLN A 32 -9.44 -6.27 -4.60
N VAL A 33 -8.36 -5.48 -4.66
CA VAL A 33 -7.67 -5.20 -5.92
C VAL A 33 -6.96 -6.45 -6.44
N ILE A 34 -6.14 -7.10 -5.61
CA ILE A 34 -5.29 -8.22 -6.01
C ILE A 34 -6.10 -9.53 -6.12
N GLY A 35 -6.94 -9.82 -5.12
CA GLY A 35 -7.69 -11.08 -5.06
C GLY A 35 -8.96 -11.09 -5.92
N ARG A 36 -9.57 -9.92 -6.17
CA ARG A 36 -10.86 -9.80 -6.89
C ARG A 36 -10.80 -8.95 -8.16
N GLY A 37 -9.64 -8.42 -8.54
CA GLY A 37 -9.47 -7.63 -9.76
C GLY A 37 -10.23 -6.30 -9.75
N ARG A 38 -10.50 -5.74 -8.56
CA ARG A 38 -11.23 -4.47 -8.43
C ARG A 38 -10.32 -3.28 -8.73
N SER A 39 -10.92 -2.17 -9.17
CA SER A 39 -10.18 -0.92 -9.41
C SER A 39 -9.70 -0.30 -8.10
N LEU A 40 -8.39 -0.02 -7.99
CA LEU A 40 -7.82 0.66 -6.83
C LEU A 40 -8.52 2.01 -6.56
N LYS A 41 -8.76 2.80 -7.61
CA LYS A 41 -9.44 4.11 -7.48
C LYS A 41 -10.82 3.97 -6.84
N ALA A 42 -11.58 2.96 -7.24
CA ALA A 42 -12.93 2.73 -6.72
C ALA A 42 -12.90 2.28 -5.25
N GLU A 43 -11.96 1.42 -4.87
CA GLU A 43 -11.85 0.94 -3.49
C GLU A 43 -11.25 2.01 -2.55
N LEU A 44 -10.27 2.80 -3.01
CA LEU A 44 -9.79 3.98 -2.27
C LEU A 44 -10.89 5.02 -2.05
N GLY A 45 -11.75 5.26 -3.05
CA GLY A 45 -12.88 6.19 -2.91
C GLY A 45 -13.86 5.81 -1.80
N LYS A 46 -13.94 4.52 -1.43
CA LYS A 46 -14.74 4.04 -0.30
C LYS A 46 -13.99 4.09 1.03
N ALA A 47 -12.70 3.77 1.01
CA ALA A 47 -11.89 3.62 2.22
C ALA A 47 -11.36 4.97 2.77
N LEU A 48 -11.01 5.92 1.90
CA LEU A 48 -10.44 7.22 2.33
C LEU A 48 -11.36 8.01 3.27
N PRO A 49 -12.69 8.07 3.07
CA PRO A 49 -13.59 8.73 4.01
C PRO A 49 -13.66 8.10 5.41
N GLU A 50 -13.14 6.89 5.61
CA GLU A 50 -13.08 6.25 6.94
C GLU A 50 -11.95 6.81 7.83
N LEU A 51 -11.07 7.64 7.28
CA LEU A 51 -9.92 8.24 7.96
C LEU A 51 -10.09 9.76 8.06
N ASP A 52 -10.16 10.28 9.29
CA ASP A 52 -10.33 11.72 9.53
C ASP A 52 -9.07 12.52 9.18
N ASP A 53 -7.89 12.04 9.61
CA ASP A 53 -6.60 12.70 9.38
C ASP A 53 -6.19 12.61 7.91
N SER A 54 -5.83 13.75 7.31
CA SER A 54 -5.33 13.82 5.93
C SER A 54 -4.01 13.06 5.74
N ARG A 55 -3.17 12.98 6.78
CA ARG A 55 -1.90 12.25 6.75
C ARG A 55 -2.13 10.74 6.71
N ASP A 56 -3.14 10.25 7.42
CA ASP A 56 -3.52 8.83 7.36
C ASP A 56 -4.11 8.48 5.99
N ARG A 57 -4.90 9.37 5.39
CA ARG A 57 -5.39 9.22 4.02
C ARG A 57 -4.23 9.15 3.01
N ALA A 58 -3.29 10.09 3.09
CA ALA A 58 -2.10 10.08 2.24
C ALA A 58 -1.27 8.81 2.42
N LEU A 59 -1.12 8.33 3.67
CA LEU A 59 -0.41 7.09 3.96
C LEU A 59 -1.14 5.87 3.40
N LEU A 60 -2.48 5.80 3.49
CA LEU A 60 -3.28 4.73 2.88
C LEU A 60 -3.01 4.63 1.37
N GLU A 61 -3.04 5.76 0.67
CA GLU A 61 -2.74 5.80 -0.77
C GLU A 61 -1.30 5.36 -1.05
N ALA A 62 -0.32 5.92 -0.34
CA ALA A 62 1.09 5.60 -0.49
C ALA A 62 1.36 4.10 -0.30
N LEU A 63 0.77 3.48 0.74
CA LEU A 63 0.83 2.05 0.99
C LEU A 63 0.28 1.23 -0.18
N CYS A 64 -0.93 1.57 -0.65
CA CYS A 64 -1.57 0.82 -1.73
C CYS A 64 -0.76 0.91 -3.04
N PHE A 65 -0.30 2.11 -3.42
CA PHE A 65 0.53 2.29 -4.60
C PHE A 65 1.87 1.57 -4.49
N ALA A 66 2.55 1.66 -3.34
CA ALA A 66 3.82 0.98 -3.11
C ALA A 66 3.69 -0.54 -3.19
N VAL A 67 2.62 -1.12 -2.62
CA VAL A 67 2.34 -2.56 -2.71
C VAL A 67 2.12 -3.00 -4.14
N LEU A 68 1.22 -2.33 -4.87
CA LEU A 68 0.88 -2.75 -6.24
C LEU A 68 2.08 -2.65 -7.18
N ARG A 69 2.89 -1.58 -7.05
CA ARG A 69 4.07 -1.35 -7.89
C ARG A 69 5.15 -2.41 -7.69
N ARG A 70 5.37 -2.86 -6.45
CA ARG A 70 6.40 -3.83 -6.09
C ARG A 70 5.85 -5.24 -5.81
N ARG A 71 4.59 -5.51 -6.19
CA ARG A 71 3.87 -6.74 -5.86
C ARG A 71 4.66 -8.00 -6.20
N GLY A 72 5.23 -8.07 -7.41
CA GLY A 72 5.99 -9.25 -7.87
C GLY A 72 7.15 -9.61 -6.94
N ALA A 73 7.92 -8.61 -6.50
CA ALA A 73 9.02 -8.79 -5.55
C ALA A 73 8.52 -9.25 -4.17
N TYR A 74 7.44 -8.66 -3.67
CA TYR A 74 6.87 -9.04 -2.38
C TYR A 74 6.25 -10.45 -2.39
N ASP A 75 5.57 -10.82 -3.48
CA ASP A 75 5.02 -12.16 -3.67
C ASP A 75 6.13 -13.21 -3.77
N ALA A 76 7.23 -12.91 -4.48
CA ALA A 76 8.41 -13.76 -4.54
C ALA A 76 9.06 -13.94 -3.15
N ALA A 77 9.17 -12.86 -2.36
CA ALA A 77 9.68 -12.92 -0.99
C ALA A 77 8.83 -13.85 -0.11
N LEU A 78 7.50 -13.74 -0.18
CA LEU A 78 6.59 -14.64 0.55
C LEU A 78 6.78 -16.10 0.10
N ALA A 79 6.87 -16.35 -1.20
CA ALA A 79 7.07 -17.69 -1.74
C ALA A 79 8.39 -18.32 -1.27
N GLN A 80 9.44 -17.51 -1.12
CA GLN A 80 10.74 -17.96 -0.63
C GLN A 80 10.75 -18.22 0.90
N TRP A 81 10.06 -17.39 1.67
CA TRP A 81 10.16 -17.42 3.14
C TRP A 81 9.09 -18.26 3.84
N MET A 82 7.97 -18.55 3.16
CA MET A 82 6.88 -19.34 3.71
C MET A 82 6.93 -20.78 3.20
N GLN A 83 6.97 -21.75 4.12
CA GLN A 83 6.90 -23.17 3.76
C GLN A 83 5.55 -23.56 3.16
N ARG A 84 4.47 -22.91 3.62
CA ARG A 84 3.11 -23.14 3.16
C ARG A 84 2.52 -21.82 2.67
N PRO A 85 2.04 -21.74 1.42
CA PRO A 85 1.40 -20.54 0.91
C PRO A 85 0.08 -20.25 1.65
N LEU A 86 -0.24 -18.98 1.77
CA LEU A 86 -1.54 -18.52 2.30
C LEU A 86 -2.66 -18.90 1.34
N SER A 87 -3.81 -19.31 1.89
CA SER A 87 -5.00 -19.63 1.11
C SER A 87 -5.75 -18.38 0.66
N VAL A 88 -6.68 -18.52 -0.29
CA VAL A 88 -7.57 -17.42 -0.74
C VAL A 88 -8.40 -16.82 0.41
N ARG A 89 -8.66 -17.59 1.47
CA ARG A 89 -9.37 -17.10 2.67
C ARG A 89 -8.50 -16.17 3.54
N GLU A 90 -7.22 -16.06 3.21
CA GLU A 90 -6.21 -15.28 3.91
C GLU A 90 -5.69 -14.12 3.05
N ASP A 91 -6.41 -13.74 1.98
CA ASP A 91 -6.02 -12.64 1.09
C ASP A 91 -5.75 -11.32 1.82
N GLU A 92 -6.55 -10.99 2.85
CA GLU A 92 -6.30 -9.79 3.66
C GLU A 92 -5.03 -9.91 4.51
N LEU A 93 -4.72 -11.10 5.04
CA LEU A 93 -3.47 -11.33 5.78
C LEU A 93 -2.26 -11.28 4.84
N ARG A 94 -2.39 -11.86 3.65
CA ARG A 94 -1.37 -11.75 2.59
C ARG A 94 -1.14 -10.28 2.24
N ALA A 95 -2.21 -9.53 1.96
CA ALA A 95 -2.13 -8.11 1.66
C ALA A 95 -1.47 -7.31 2.80
N LEU A 96 -1.77 -7.64 4.07
CA LEU A 96 -1.13 -7.02 5.23
C LEU A 96 0.38 -7.28 5.29
N LEU A 97 0.84 -8.49 4.93
CA LEU A 97 2.27 -8.78 4.82
C LEU A 97 2.93 -7.92 3.73
N LEU A 98 2.30 -7.79 2.56
CA LEU A 98 2.80 -6.92 1.49
C LEU A 98 2.84 -5.45 1.92
N VAL A 99 1.82 -4.98 2.66
CA VAL A 99 1.80 -3.64 3.29
C VAL A 99 2.97 -3.46 4.24
N GLY A 100 3.27 -4.47 5.06
CA GLY A 100 4.42 -4.47 5.95
C GLY A 100 5.76 -4.39 5.19
N PHE A 101 5.91 -5.15 4.11
CA PHE A 101 7.09 -5.09 3.24
C PHE A 101 7.23 -3.73 2.56
N ALA A 102 6.16 -3.18 2.01
CA ALA A 102 6.18 -1.87 1.36
C ALA A 102 6.58 -0.73 2.29
N GLN A 103 6.22 -0.81 3.58
CA GLN A 103 6.67 0.16 4.58
C GLN A 103 8.18 0.12 4.80
N LEU A 104 8.79 -1.07 4.73
CA LEU A 104 10.23 -1.24 4.97
C LEU A 104 11.06 -1.01 3.70
N ASP A 105 10.56 -1.45 2.54
CA ASP A 105 11.28 -1.48 1.26
C ASP A 105 11.09 -0.19 0.44
N ALA A 106 9.85 0.15 0.12
CA ALA A 106 9.56 1.22 -0.83
C ALA A 106 9.31 2.59 -0.16
N LEU A 107 8.79 2.59 1.06
CA LEU A 107 8.48 3.82 1.80
C LEU A 107 9.52 4.15 2.88
N GLU A 108 10.40 3.20 3.21
CA GLU A 108 11.49 3.36 4.19
C GLU A 108 11.03 3.98 5.53
N LEU A 109 9.83 3.61 5.99
CA LEU A 109 9.31 4.08 7.27
C LEU A 109 10.18 3.55 8.42
N PRO A 110 10.23 4.27 9.57
CA PRO A 110 10.97 3.80 10.73
C PRO A 110 10.57 2.37 11.11
N ALA A 111 11.54 1.45 11.07
CA ALA A 111 11.25 0.02 11.13
C ALA A 111 10.45 -0.39 12.37
N HIS A 112 10.77 0.18 13.54
CA HIS A 112 10.03 -0.10 14.78
C HIS A 112 8.54 0.25 14.66
N ALA A 113 8.21 1.37 14.01
CA ALA A 113 6.84 1.82 13.81
C ALA A 113 6.12 0.96 12.76
N ALA A 114 6.79 0.64 11.64
CA ALA A 114 6.25 -0.24 10.61
C ALA A 114 5.94 -1.65 11.16
N LEU A 115 6.85 -2.23 11.93
CA LEU A 115 6.67 -3.55 12.55
C LEU A 115 5.52 -3.53 13.55
N SER A 116 5.54 -2.61 14.53
CA SER A 116 4.52 -2.56 15.58
C SER A 116 3.13 -2.36 14.98
N ALA A 117 2.96 -1.34 14.13
CA ALA A 117 1.65 -1.02 13.55
C ALA A 117 1.10 -2.15 12.67
N THR A 118 1.96 -2.87 11.95
CA THR A 118 1.53 -3.99 11.09
C THR A 118 1.18 -5.23 11.91
N VAL A 119 1.92 -5.52 12.98
CA VAL A 119 1.61 -6.61 13.92
C VAL A 119 0.30 -6.32 14.64
N ASP A 120 0.10 -5.10 15.13
CA ASP A 120 -1.14 -4.70 15.79
C ASP A 120 -2.33 -4.67 14.81
N ALA A 121 -2.09 -4.38 13.53
CA ALA A 121 -3.12 -4.51 12.49
C ALA A 121 -3.55 -5.96 12.29
N ALA A 122 -2.61 -6.92 12.34
CA ALA A 122 -2.95 -8.34 12.27
C ALA A 122 -3.87 -8.75 13.43
N ARG A 123 -3.56 -8.28 14.65
CA ARG A 123 -4.40 -8.49 15.84
C ARG A 123 -5.79 -7.90 15.67
N ALA A 124 -5.87 -6.64 15.21
CA ALA A 124 -7.14 -5.94 14.98
C ALA A 124 -8.01 -6.60 13.89
N MET A 125 -7.40 -7.34 12.95
CA MET A 125 -8.10 -8.14 11.94
C MET A 125 -8.55 -9.52 12.45
N GLY A 126 -8.42 -9.80 13.75
CA GLY A 126 -8.76 -11.09 14.36
C GLY A 126 -7.75 -12.19 14.06
N ARG A 127 -6.51 -11.84 13.68
CA ARG A 127 -5.43 -12.77 13.32
C ARG A 127 -4.34 -12.86 14.39
N GLU A 128 -4.73 -12.87 15.66
CA GLU A 128 -3.81 -12.90 16.81
C GLU A 128 -2.78 -14.04 16.71
N ARG A 129 -3.23 -15.23 16.29
CA ARG A 129 -2.37 -16.41 16.11
C ARG A 129 -1.29 -16.22 15.03
N GLN A 130 -1.54 -15.36 14.06
CA GLN A 130 -0.62 -15.07 12.94
C GLN A 130 0.24 -13.82 13.21
N ALA A 131 -0.01 -13.04 14.26
CA ALA A 131 0.75 -11.85 14.59
C ALA A 131 2.26 -12.15 14.78
N GLY A 132 2.59 -13.30 15.37
CA GLY A 132 3.98 -13.77 15.50
C GLY A 132 4.66 -14.05 14.15
N MET A 133 3.93 -14.65 13.20
CA MET A 133 4.41 -14.89 11.84
C MET A 133 4.63 -13.58 11.08
N VAL A 134 3.68 -12.63 11.20
CA VAL A 134 3.81 -11.28 10.61
C VAL A 134 5.09 -10.61 11.13
N ASN A 135 5.29 -10.56 12.44
CA ASN A 135 6.50 -10.01 13.04
C ASN A 135 7.78 -10.71 12.54
N ALA A 136 7.76 -12.04 12.47
CA ALA A 136 8.92 -12.83 12.01
C ALA A 136 9.30 -12.51 10.55
N LEU A 137 8.32 -12.43 9.65
CA LEU A 137 8.55 -12.10 8.25
C LEU A 137 9.01 -10.65 8.04
N LEU A 138 8.46 -9.69 8.79
CA LEU A 138 8.91 -8.29 8.72
C LEU A 138 10.34 -8.11 9.25
N ARG A 139 10.69 -8.79 10.35
CA ARG A 139 12.08 -8.79 10.85
C ARG A 139 13.04 -9.45 9.87
N ARG A 140 12.57 -10.49 9.17
CA ARG A 140 13.34 -11.12 8.11
C ARG A 140 13.57 -10.15 6.95
N ALA A 141 12.53 -9.48 6.46
CA ALA A 141 12.63 -8.46 5.43
C ALA A 141 13.57 -7.31 5.82
N GLN A 142 13.55 -6.88 7.09
CA GLN A 142 14.47 -5.86 7.59
C GLN A 142 15.95 -6.33 7.58
N ARG A 143 16.20 -7.60 7.92
CA ARG A 143 17.56 -8.14 8.02
C ARG A 143 18.14 -8.57 6.67
N GLU A 144 17.34 -9.21 5.84
CA GLU A 144 17.76 -9.82 4.58
C GLU A 144 17.44 -8.93 3.35
N GLY A 145 16.59 -7.92 3.51
CA GLY A 145 16.04 -7.13 2.41
C GLY A 145 14.93 -7.86 1.65
N ILE A 146 14.18 -7.11 0.84
CA ILE A 146 13.29 -7.70 -0.17
C ILE A 146 14.14 -8.10 -1.39
N PRO A 147 14.01 -9.34 -1.91
CA PRO A 147 14.71 -9.76 -3.11
C PRO A 147 14.42 -8.83 -4.28
N GLN A 148 15.48 -8.32 -4.91
CA GLN A 148 15.33 -7.54 -6.14
C GLN A 148 14.94 -8.46 -7.30
N ARG A 149 14.06 -7.97 -8.16
CA ARG A 149 13.60 -8.67 -9.36
C ARG A 149 13.81 -7.75 -10.57
N PRO A 150 14.12 -8.28 -11.76
CA PRO A 150 14.14 -7.48 -12.98
C PRO A 150 12.85 -6.69 -13.17
N ALA A 151 12.93 -5.44 -13.62
CA ALA A 151 11.78 -4.57 -13.73
C ALA A 151 10.70 -5.12 -14.68
N ARG A 152 11.14 -5.83 -15.74
CA ARG A 152 10.30 -6.60 -16.66
C ARG A 152 9.26 -7.47 -15.95
N GLU A 153 9.65 -8.14 -14.87
CA GLU A 153 8.80 -9.11 -14.20
C GLU A 153 7.68 -8.48 -13.34
N ALA A 154 7.67 -7.16 -13.20
CA ALA A 154 6.52 -6.46 -12.65
C ALA A 154 5.34 -6.40 -13.63
N PHE A 155 5.56 -6.77 -14.90
CA PHE A 155 4.57 -6.77 -15.96
C PHE A 155 4.10 -8.19 -16.28
N PRO A 156 2.83 -8.37 -16.67
CA PRO A 156 2.39 -9.62 -17.28
C PRO A 156 3.18 -9.90 -18.57
N ASP A 157 3.48 -11.18 -18.84
CA ASP A 157 4.32 -11.59 -20.00
C ASP A 157 3.82 -10.98 -21.31
N TRP A 158 2.52 -11.06 -21.59
CA TRP A 158 1.95 -10.52 -22.83
C TRP A 158 2.22 -9.02 -23.04
N MET A 159 2.35 -8.25 -21.96
CA MET A 159 2.60 -6.80 -22.01
C MET A 159 4.10 -6.52 -22.09
N ALA A 160 4.91 -7.28 -21.35
CA ALA A 160 6.36 -7.21 -21.43
C ALA A 160 6.85 -7.54 -22.85
N ASP A 161 6.38 -8.65 -23.41
CA ASP A 161 6.72 -9.11 -24.75
C ASP A 161 6.36 -8.06 -25.81
N LYS A 162 5.22 -7.38 -25.66
CA LYS A 162 4.81 -6.28 -26.55
C LYS A 162 5.72 -5.06 -26.44
N ILE A 163 6.09 -4.67 -25.22
CA ILE A 163 7.01 -3.53 -25.02
C ILE A 163 8.38 -3.84 -25.62
N GLU A 164 8.89 -5.06 -25.42
CA GLU A 164 10.15 -5.52 -25.98
C GLU A 164 10.13 -5.59 -27.51
N GLN A 165 8.98 -5.96 -28.11
CA GLN A 165 8.80 -5.99 -29.55
C GLN A 165 8.72 -4.57 -30.17
N ASP A 166 7.92 -3.69 -29.57
CA ASP A 166 7.63 -2.36 -30.14
C ASP A 166 8.76 -1.35 -29.85
N TRP A 167 9.47 -1.51 -28.73
CA TRP A 167 10.55 -0.61 -28.28
C TRP A 167 11.76 -1.35 -27.70
N PRO A 168 12.47 -2.19 -28.49
CA PRO A 168 13.52 -3.08 -27.98
C PRO A 168 14.67 -2.34 -27.27
N GLU A 169 15.07 -1.17 -27.77
CA GLU A 169 16.15 -0.38 -27.17
C GLU A 169 15.72 0.37 -25.89
N GLN A 170 14.42 0.65 -25.73
CA GLN A 170 13.87 1.41 -24.60
C GLN A 170 13.15 0.56 -23.57
N ALA A 171 12.95 -0.74 -23.83
CA ALA A 171 12.12 -1.62 -23.01
C ALA A 171 12.51 -1.59 -21.53
N GLU A 172 13.82 -1.73 -21.23
CA GLU A 172 14.30 -1.68 -19.84
C GLU A 172 14.02 -0.32 -19.17
N ALA A 173 14.17 0.79 -19.90
CA ALA A 173 13.85 2.11 -19.39
C ALA A 173 12.35 2.27 -19.10
N VAL A 174 11.49 1.73 -19.97
CA VAL A 174 10.02 1.72 -19.77
C VAL A 174 9.66 0.93 -18.51
N PHE A 175 10.23 -0.27 -18.34
CA PHE A 175 9.98 -1.12 -17.18
C PHE A 175 10.46 -0.46 -15.89
N SER A 176 11.71 0.00 -15.86
CA SER A 176 12.30 0.65 -14.70
C SER A 176 11.58 1.94 -14.32
N ALA A 177 11.21 2.79 -15.29
CA ALA A 177 10.47 4.03 -15.02
C ALA A 177 9.06 3.77 -14.46
N SER A 178 8.40 2.69 -14.88
CA SER A 178 7.07 2.31 -14.37
C SER A 178 7.10 1.84 -12.91
N LEU A 179 8.28 1.49 -12.40
CA LEU A 179 8.51 1.12 -11.00
C LEU A 179 8.85 2.30 -10.10
N VAL A 180 8.92 3.51 -10.64
CA VAL A 180 9.08 4.75 -9.87
C VAL A 180 7.74 5.45 -9.66
N ALA A 181 7.61 6.21 -8.56
CA ALA A 181 6.45 7.07 -8.36
C ALA A 181 6.37 8.15 -9.45
N ALA A 182 5.20 8.32 -10.06
CA ALA A 182 5.01 9.32 -11.10
C ALA A 182 5.15 10.74 -10.52
N PRO A 183 5.89 11.64 -11.18
CA PRO A 183 5.97 13.04 -10.76
C PRO A 183 4.61 13.74 -10.93
N LEU A 184 4.32 14.71 -10.05
CA LEU A 184 3.13 15.53 -10.16
C LEU A 184 3.33 16.58 -11.26
N TRP A 185 2.63 16.41 -12.38
CA TRP A 185 2.59 17.40 -13.45
C TRP A 185 1.41 18.35 -13.26
N LEU A 186 1.69 19.65 -13.25
CA LEU A 186 0.69 20.70 -13.23
C LEU A 186 0.61 21.38 -14.60
N ARG A 187 -0.62 21.65 -15.07
CA ARG A 187 -0.85 22.45 -16.27
C ARG A 187 -1.51 23.77 -15.90
N VAL A 188 -0.79 24.87 -16.11
CA VAL A 188 -1.30 26.22 -15.83
C VAL A 188 -2.42 26.59 -16.78
N ASN A 189 -3.56 27.05 -16.23
CA ASN A 189 -4.63 27.61 -17.04
C ASN A 189 -4.24 29.03 -17.49
N ARG A 190 -3.93 29.17 -18.78
CA ARG A 190 -3.45 30.43 -19.38
C ARG A 190 -4.47 31.57 -19.36
N GLN A 191 -5.75 31.29 -19.10
CA GLN A 191 -6.78 32.33 -18.91
C GLN A 191 -6.63 33.06 -17.56
N HIS A 192 -5.90 32.48 -16.61
CA HIS A 192 -5.74 33.02 -15.25
C HIS A 192 -4.28 33.36 -14.88
N GLY A 193 -3.33 33.25 -15.81
CA GLY A 193 -1.94 33.62 -15.56
C GLY A 193 -0.93 32.92 -16.48
N SER A 194 0.35 33.21 -16.28
CA SER A 194 1.47 32.56 -16.97
C SER A 194 2.10 31.45 -16.11
N ARG A 195 2.95 30.63 -16.74
CA ARG A 195 3.73 29.60 -16.04
C ARG A 195 4.64 30.22 -14.98
N GLU A 196 5.30 31.31 -15.32
CA GLU A 196 6.25 32.03 -14.46
C GLU A 196 5.54 32.60 -13.23
N ALA A 197 4.35 33.19 -13.43
CA ALA A 197 3.54 33.69 -12.32
C ALA A 197 3.11 32.56 -11.37
N MET A 198 2.71 31.39 -11.90
CA MET A 198 2.38 30.23 -11.08
C MET A 198 3.60 29.71 -10.30
N LEU A 199 4.77 29.62 -10.94
CA LEU A 199 6.01 29.18 -10.28
C LEU A 199 6.39 30.13 -9.13
N ALA A 200 6.27 31.44 -9.33
CA ALA A 200 6.51 32.41 -8.26
C ALA A 200 5.53 32.24 -7.08
N GLN A 201 4.26 31.95 -7.35
CA GLN A 201 3.26 31.67 -6.31
C GLN A 201 3.56 30.39 -5.54
N LEU A 202 3.95 29.31 -6.24
CA LEU A 202 4.34 28.05 -5.59
C LEU A 202 5.57 28.26 -4.69
N ALA A 203 6.58 28.96 -5.20
CA ALA A 203 7.78 29.29 -4.41
C ALA A 203 7.44 30.14 -3.17
N ALA A 204 6.58 31.15 -3.31
CA ALA A 204 6.12 31.97 -2.18
C ALA A 204 5.32 31.17 -1.15
N ALA A 205 4.64 30.09 -1.57
CA ALA A 205 3.96 29.14 -0.70
C ALA A 205 4.88 28.05 -0.11
N GLY A 206 6.19 28.10 -0.38
CA GLY A 206 7.16 27.10 0.08
C GLY A 206 7.09 25.76 -0.66
N ILE A 207 6.50 25.74 -1.85
CA ILE A 207 6.37 24.54 -2.69
C ILE A 207 7.43 24.62 -3.80
N ALA A 208 8.37 23.66 -3.80
CA ALA A 208 9.32 23.52 -4.89
C ALA A 208 8.62 22.97 -6.15
N ALA A 209 8.83 23.62 -7.29
CA ALA A 209 8.17 23.34 -8.56
C ALA A 209 9.06 23.65 -9.76
#